data_AF-A0A7C9LZJ8-F1
#
_entry.id   AF-A0A7C9LZJ8-F1
#
_cell.length_a   1.000
_cell.length_b   1.000
_cell.length_c   1.000
_cell.angle_alpha   90.00
_cell.angle_beta   90.00
_cell.angle_gamma   90.00
#
_symmetry.space_group_name_H-M   'P 1'
#
loop_
_entity.id
_entity.type
_entity.pdbx_description
1 polymer ?
#
loop_
_entity_poly.entity_id
_entity_poly.type
_entity_poly.pdbx_seq_one_letter_code
_entity_poly.pdbx_strand_id
1 'polypeptide(L)' 'MLKDDMAIHAGIPEKAVKASLTRLRERTDLADVSWDVAKSRPGRPIKVYFEAETMAEIQVVKRALEQDLNEHGFDLYP' A
#
# COMPACT_ATOMS: atom_id res chain seq x y z
N MET A 1 -16.99 -6.76 -5.25
CA MET A 1 -15.70 -6.39 -4.63
C MET A 1 -14.68 -7.53 -4.69
N LEU A 2 -13.58 -7.29 -5.42
CA LEU A 2 -12.39 -8.12 -5.53
C LEU A 2 -11.40 -7.76 -4.41
N LYS A 3 -10.53 -8.71 -4.04
CA LYS A 3 -9.53 -8.55 -2.98
C LYS A 3 -8.16 -8.99 -3.45
N ASP A 4 -7.14 -8.27 -2.99
CA ASP A 4 -5.74 -8.61 -3.24
C ASP A 4 -4.86 -8.02 -2.12
N ASP A 5 -3.66 -8.57 -1.93
CA ASP A 5 -2.70 -8.06 -0.94
C ASP A 5 -1.35 -7.68 -1.54
N MET A 6 -0.66 -6.77 -0.86
CA MET A 6 0.72 -6.39 -1.16
C MET A 6 1.57 -6.60 0.08
N ALA A 7 2.68 -7.31 -0.08
CA ALA A 7 3.68 -7.45 0.95
C ALA A 7 4.73 -6.35 0.80
N ILE A 8 4.88 -5.53 1.82
CA ILE A 8 5.88 -4.47 1.92
C ILE A 8 7.09 -5.02 2.66
N HIS A 9 8.29 -4.82 2.13
CA HIS A 9 9.53 -5.34 2.69
C HIS A 9 9.70 -4.98 4.18
N ALA A 10 10.25 -5.90 4.98
CA ALA A 10 10.36 -5.76 6.44
C ALA A 10 11.27 -4.59 6.88
N GLY A 11 12.14 -4.11 5.99
CA GLY A 11 13.00 -2.95 6.22
C GLY A 11 12.27 -1.60 6.12
N ILE A 12 11.06 -1.57 5.56
CA ILE A 12 10.28 -0.35 5.44
C ILE A 12 9.52 -0.12 6.75
N PRO A 13 9.69 1.04 7.42
CA PRO A 13 8.98 1.33 8.67
C PRO A 13 7.45 1.36 8.46
N GLU A 14 6.69 0.77 9.38
CA GLU A 14 5.22 0.81 9.33
C GLU A 14 4.67 2.24 9.27
N LYS A 15 5.35 3.19 9.93
CA LYS A 15 4.99 4.61 9.87
C LYS A 15 5.09 5.19 8.45
N ALA A 16 6.08 4.76 7.67
CA ALA A 16 6.22 5.19 6.28
C ALA A 16 5.06 4.65 5.43
N VAL A 17 4.75 3.35 5.57
CA VAL A 17 3.59 2.73 4.88
C VAL A 17 2.29 3.45 5.20
N LYS A 18 2.03 3.72 6.48
CA LYS A 18 0.81 4.44 6.91
C LYS A 18 0.77 5.88 6.39
N ALA A 19 1.91 6.57 6.36
CA ALA A 19 2.00 7.93 5.81
C ALA A 19 1.69 7.93 4.30
N SER A 20 2.25 6.98 3.55
CA SER A 20 1.96 6.79 2.12
C SER A 20 0.48 6.52 1.88
N LEU A 21 -0.12 5.58 2.61
CA LEU A 21 -1.55 5.27 2.51
C LEU A 21 -2.44 6.46 2.89
N THR A 22 -2.01 7.32 3.80
CA THR A 22 -2.73 8.55 4.16
C THR A 22 -2.72 9.53 2.99
N ARG A 23 -1.56 9.75 2.34
CA ARG A 23 -1.46 10.60 1.14
C ARG A 23 -2.28 10.05 -0.02
N LEU A 24 -2.28 8.73 -0.22
CA LEU A 24 -3.12 8.10 -1.25
C LEU A 24 -4.61 8.27 -0.98
N ARG A 25 -5.03 8.46 0.27
CA ARG A 25 -6.44 8.72 0.61
C ARG A 25 -6.91 10.10 0.14
N GLU A 26 -5.99 11.05 -0.04
CA GLU A 26 -6.28 12.41 -0.52
C GLU A 26 -6.47 12.47 -2.04
N ARG A 27 -6.12 11.39 -2.76
CA ARG A 27 -6.25 11.27 -4.21
C ARG A 27 -7.68 10.88 -4.62
N THR A 28 -8.30 11.70 -5.45
CA THR A 28 -9.67 11.45 -5.95
C THR A 28 -9.77 10.26 -6.91
N ASP A 29 -8.69 9.92 -7.61
CA ASP A 29 -8.64 8.79 -8.54
C ASP A 29 -8.56 7.42 -7.85
N LEU A 30 -8.41 7.38 -6.52
CA LEU A 30 -8.32 6.17 -5.71
C LEU A 30 -9.48 6.05 -4.70
N ALA A 31 -10.48 6.93 -4.77
CA ALA A 31 -11.54 7.05 -3.77
C ALA A 31 -12.39 5.77 -3.62
N ASP A 32 -12.53 5.01 -4.70
CA ASP A 32 -13.33 3.79 -4.75
C ASP A 32 -12.58 2.53 -4.25
N VAL A 33 -11.31 2.69 -3.86
CA VAL A 33 -10.50 1.60 -3.32
C VAL A 33 -10.43 1.69 -1.80
N SER A 34 -10.76 0.59 -1.14
CA SER A 34 -10.58 0.41 0.29
C SER A 34 -9.30 -0.37 0.56
N TRP A 35 -8.65 -0.07 1.70
CA TRP A 35 -7.46 -0.79 2.11
C TRP A 35 -7.35 -0.89 3.63
N ASP A 36 -6.69 -1.94 4.09
CA ASP A 36 -6.37 -2.19 5.49
C ASP A 36 -4.93 -2.69 5.64
N VAL A 37 -4.30 -2.36 6.77
CA VAL A 37 -2.92 -2.73 7.06
C VAL A 37 -2.91 -3.81 8.15
N ALA A 38 -2.37 -4.97 7.83
CA ALA A 38 -2.16 -6.03 8.80
C ALA A 38 -1.26 -5.55 9.94
N LYS A 39 -1.49 -6.08 11.15
CA LYS A 39 -0.62 -5.82 12.29
C LYS A 39 0.83 -6.18 11.96
N SER A 40 1.71 -5.19 11.97
CA SER A 40 3.14 -5.41 11.72
C SER A 40 3.78 -6.19 12.87
N ARG A 41 4.84 -6.93 12.55
CA ARG A 41 5.71 -7.58 13.54
C ARG A 41 7.16 -7.30 13.15
N PRO A 42 8.07 -7.05 14.12
CA PRO A 42 9.48 -6.85 13.81
C PRO A 42 10.04 -8.00 12.96
N GLY A 43 10.78 -7.64 11.90
CA GLY A 43 11.40 -8.61 10.99
C GLY A 43 10.43 -9.37 10.06
N ARG A 44 9.16 -8.96 9.99
CA ARG A 44 8.18 -9.52 9.03
C ARG A 44 7.75 -8.45 8.03
N PRO A 45 7.50 -8.82 6.76
CA PRO A 45 6.85 -7.95 5.81
C PRO A 45 5.51 -7.43 6.34
N ILE A 46 5.18 -6.17 6.02
CA ILE A 46 3.88 -5.58 6.34
C ILE A 46 2.92 -5.93 5.22
N LYS A 47 1.76 -6.49 5.53
CA LYS A 47 0.72 -6.75 4.52
C LYS A 47 -0.26 -5.60 4.45
N VAL A 48 -0.53 -5.13 3.23
CA VAL A 48 -1.63 -4.19 2.93
C VAL A 48 -2.65 -4.95 2.08
N TYR A 49 -3.89 -4.99 2.56
CA TYR A 49 -5.02 -5.59 1.86
C TYR A 49 -5.78 -4.51 1.10
N PHE A 50 -6.14 -4.78 -0.14
CA PHE A 50 -6.91 -3.88 -1.01
C PHE A 50 -8.22 -4.54 -1.43
N GLU A 51 -9.26 -3.72 -1.56
CA GLU A 51 -10.57 -4.15 -2.02
C GLU A 51 -11.22 -3.06 -2.89
N ALA A 52 -11.65 -3.44 -4.11
CA ALA A 52 -12.27 -2.56 -5.11
C ALA A 52 -13.23 -3.36 -6.01
N GLU A 53 -13.94 -2.71 -6.94
CA GLU A 53 -14.84 -3.41 -7.88
C GLU A 53 -14.07 -4.15 -8.99
N THR A 54 -12.92 -3.62 -9.39
CA THR A 54 -12.11 -4.17 -10.47
C THR A 54 -10.66 -4.42 -10.05
N MET A 55 -10.02 -5.39 -10.71
CA MET A 55 -8.59 -5.65 -10.48
C MET A 55 -7.72 -4.50 -11.00
N ALA A 56 -8.19 -3.74 -11.98
CA ALA A 56 -7.47 -2.59 -12.51
C ALA A 56 -7.30 -1.49 -11.43
N GLU A 57 -8.36 -1.20 -10.68
CA GLU A 57 -8.31 -0.24 -9.56
C GLU A 57 -7.31 -0.66 -8.48
N ILE A 58 -7.31 -1.96 -8.13
CA ILE A 58 -6.35 -2.54 -7.19
C ILE A 58 -4.91 -2.37 -7.71
N GLN A 59 -4.66 -2.60 -8.99
CA GLN A 59 -3.33 -2.43 -9.59
C GLN A 59 -2.87 -0.98 -9.59
N VAL A 60 -3.78 -0.03 -9.81
CA VAL A 60 -3.47 1.41 -9.78
C VAL A 60 -3.05 1.83 -8.36
N VAL A 61 -3.80 1.44 -7.32
CA VAL A 61 -3.42 1.80 -5.93
C VAL A 61 -2.13 1.14 -5.49
N LYS A 62 -1.88 -0.12 -5.88
CA LYS A 62 -0.62 -0.82 -5.56
C LYS A 62 0.58 -0.11 -6.17
N ARG A 63 0.49 0.27 -7.45
CA ARG A 63 1.53 1.04 -8.13
C ARG A 63 1.73 2.42 -7.50
N ALA A 64 0.65 3.09 -7.12
CA ALA A 64 0.71 4.37 -6.44
C ALA A 64 1.41 4.27 -5.07
N LEU A 65 1.15 3.20 -4.30
CA LEU A 65 1.82 2.95 -3.03
C LEU A 65 3.31 2.68 -3.22
N GLU A 66 3.67 1.87 -4.21
CA GLU A 66 5.07 1.62 -4.56
C GLU A 66 5.80 2.90 -4.96
N GLN A 67 5.19 3.72 -5.83
CA GLN A 67 5.78 4.98 -6.26
C GLN A 67 5.97 5.96 -5.10
N ASP A 68 4.96 6.17 -4.26
CA ASP A 68 5.07 7.08 -3.12
C ASP A 68 6.12 6.61 -2.10
N LEU A 69 6.21 5.29 -1.83
CA LEU A 69 7.26 4.74 -0.97
C LEU A 69 8.65 4.99 -1.57
N ASN A 70 8.84 4.72 -2.86
CA ASN A 70 10.10 4.95 -3.57
C ASN A 70 10.52 6.43 -3.56
N GLU A 71 9.58 7.35 -3.80
CA GLU A 71 9.83 8.80 -3.76
C GLU A 71 10.29 9.29 -2.38
N HIS A 72 9.91 8.58 -1.32
CA HIS A 72 10.35 8.86 0.05
C HIS A 72 11.56 8.03 0.50
N GLY A 73 12.23 7.35 -0.44
CA GLY A 73 13.46 6.59 -0.20
C GLY A 73 13.26 5.18 0.35
N PHE A 74 12.05 4.61 0.23
CA PHE A 74 11.75 3.25 0.67
C PHE A 74 11.56 2.33 -0.53
N ASP A 75 12.60 1.57 -0.87
CA ASP A 75 12.52 0.55 -1.92
C ASP A 75 11.84 -0.73 -1.41
N LEU A 76 10.85 -1.19 -2.16
CA LEU A 76 10.12 -2.44 -1.95
C LEU A 76 10.95 -3.68 -2.34
N TYR A 77 11.92 -3.49 -3.23
CA TYR A 77 12.81 -4.52 -3.75
C TYR A 77 14.29 -4.11 -3.56
N PRO A 78 14.74 -3.92 -2.31
CA PRO A 78 16.12 -3.53 -2.02
C PRO A 78 17.15 -4.63 -2.34
#